data_AF-A0A9P0F231-F1
#
_entry.id   AF-A0A9P0F231-F1
#
_cell.length_a   1.000
_cell.length_b   1.000
_cell.length_c   1.000
_cell.angle_alpha   90.00
_cell.angle_beta   90.00
_cell.angle_gamma   90.00
#
_symmetry.space_group_name_H-M   'P 1'
#
loop_
_entity.id
_entity.type
_entity.pdbx_description
1 polymer ?
#
loop_
_entity_poly.entity_id
_entity_poly.type
_entity_poly.pdbx_seq_one_letter_code
_entity_poly.pdbx_strand_id
1 'polypeptide(L)'
;MALSRSKEYKKKAEEFLKNRKNANNLVELAADLDDPASAYISNVLAIDLVFSKLLSRGDLSPQILSSEDSVEIEYRNWLKENYDLCFSKLLQLVIKGQKHTLQVETLSVIFKLIAAEGKYPVDDGINPKQYYFPIHRLQQLYSAFLSSDRSIKKLLPKLEEMFSSFLDVVYFSWMALAGAVSAVKNPSEVAVKNILLLIDQLPTAKTEEKELEKASKENLDENLLCFIRGKKKFKADMDVLRTSVTKVWWTIKNWPHTPATKLRLLTVLNERILHNLEKPLTLADFLTDSLDDGGPVSVLALQAIFVLIVKHNFDCSKIFKKLYALFEPNIFHTKYKARLFHLSNICFSSTHLQENLVASFIKRLARLSLTAPAADVIIIAAFIGNLIIRHPTLKSLIHGSSRY
;
A
#
# COMPACT_ATOMS: atom_id res chain seq x y z
N MET A 1 -13.99 -27.28 -25.92
CA MET A 1 -13.29 -27.85 -24.74
C MET A 1 -13.52 -27.05 -23.44
N ALA A 2 -13.29 -25.74 -23.40
CA ALA A 2 -13.44 -24.94 -22.16
C ALA A 2 -14.85 -24.98 -21.52
N LEU A 3 -15.92 -24.92 -22.32
CA LEU A 3 -17.30 -25.05 -21.83
C LEU A 3 -17.62 -26.44 -21.25
N SER A 4 -16.96 -27.50 -21.75
CA SER A 4 -17.13 -28.87 -21.25
C SER A 4 -16.48 -29.02 -19.87
N ARG A 5 -15.24 -28.54 -19.73
CA ARG A 5 -14.51 -28.55 -18.45
C ARG A 5 -15.18 -27.67 -17.39
N SER A 6 -15.75 -26.53 -17.78
CA SER A 6 -16.47 -25.68 -16.84
C SER A 6 -17.70 -26.36 -16.23
N LYS A 7 -18.46 -27.13 -17.03
CA LYS A 7 -19.60 -27.91 -16.52
C LYS A 7 -19.13 -29.06 -15.62
N GLU A 8 -18.01 -29.69 -15.99
CA GLU A 8 -17.40 -30.76 -15.20
C GLU A 8 -16.97 -30.30 -13.81
N TYR A 9 -16.21 -29.21 -13.70
CA TYR A 9 -15.76 -28.69 -12.40
C TYR A 9 -16.93 -28.30 -11.48
N LYS A 10 -17.97 -27.66 -12.04
CA LYS A 10 -19.18 -27.33 -11.30
C LYS A 10 -19.90 -28.59 -10.81
N LYS A 11 -20.01 -29.61 -11.65
CA LYS A 11 -20.62 -30.89 -11.29
C LYS A 11 -19.85 -31.58 -10.17
N LYS A 12 -18.51 -31.65 -10.25
CA LYS A 12 -17.65 -32.22 -9.19
C LYS A 12 -17.84 -31.52 -7.85
N ALA A 13 -17.89 -30.19 -7.86
CA ALA A 13 -18.17 -29.37 -6.67
C ALA A 13 -19.56 -29.66 -6.07
N GLU A 14 -20.61 -29.73 -6.90
CA GLU A 14 -21.98 -30.03 -6.44
C GLU A 14 -22.10 -31.47 -5.91
N GLU A 15 -21.44 -32.44 -6.53
CA GLU A 15 -21.42 -33.83 -6.08
C GLU A 15 -20.73 -34.00 -4.72
N PHE A 16 -19.61 -33.30 -4.50
CA PHE A 16 -18.94 -33.23 -3.21
C PHE A 16 -19.86 -32.63 -2.13
N LEU A 17 -20.50 -31.49 -2.42
CA LEU A 17 -21.39 -30.80 -1.48
C LEU A 17 -22.66 -31.58 -1.13
N LYS A 18 -23.04 -32.57 -1.94
CA LYS A 18 -24.18 -33.47 -1.73
C LYS A 18 -23.84 -34.69 -0.88
N ASN A 19 -22.65 -35.28 -1.04
CA ASN A 19 -22.31 -36.53 -0.36
C ASN A 19 -20.82 -36.63 -0.01
N ARG A 20 -20.52 -36.94 1.26
CA ARG A 20 -19.15 -37.15 1.78
C ARG A 20 -18.39 -38.26 1.03
N LYS A 21 -19.09 -39.22 0.43
CA LYS A 21 -18.48 -40.28 -0.40
C LYS A 21 -17.72 -39.75 -1.62
N ASN A 22 -18.02 -38.51 -2.05
CA ASN A 22 -17.37 -37.86 -3.18
C ASN A 22 -16.17 -37.00 -2.75
N ALA A 23 -15.54 -37.28 -1.60
CA ALA A 23 -14.37 -36.55 -1.10
C ALA A 23 -13.23 -36.44 -2.13
N ASN A 24 -13.06 -37.47 -2.97
CA ASN A 24 -12.07 -37.48 -4.05
C ASN A 24 -12.27 -36.32 -5.04
N ASN A 25 -13.50 -35.85 -5.26
CA ASN A 25 -13.77 -34.72 -6.15
C ASN A 25 -13.09 -33.43 -5.64
N LEU A 26 -13.01 -33.22 -4.33
CA LEU A 26 -12.31 -32.05 -3.77
C LEU A 26 -10.80 -32.17 -3.97
N VAL A 27 -10.25 -33.37 -3.77
CA VAL A 27 -8.82 -33.64 -3.97
C VAL A 27 -8.44 -33.44 -5.45
N GLU A 28 -9.27 -33.91 -6.38
CA GLU A 28 -9.08 -33.68 -7.82
C GLU A 28 -9.16 -32.20 -8.19
N LEU A 29 -10.15 -31.46 -7.68
CA LEU A 29 -10.26 -30.01 -7.89
C LEU A 29 -9.00 -29.28 -7.39
N ALA A 30 -8.49 -29.66 -6.22
CA ALA A 30 -7.28 -29.12 -5.65
C ALA A 30 -6.03 -29.52 -6.48
N ALA A 31 -5.95 -30.75 -6.97
CA ALA A 31 -4.83 -31.23 -7.80
C ALA A 31 -4.77 -30.48 -9.14
N ASP A 32 -5.92 -30.18 -9.73
CA ASP A 32 -6.02 -29.39 -10.97
C ASP A 32 -5.59 -27.91 -10.80
N LEU A 33 -5.26 -27.47 -9.58
CA LEU A 33 -4.62 -26.18 -9.33
C LEU A 33 -3.08 -26.26 -9.21
N ASP A 34 -2.48 -27.45 -9.16
CA ASP A 34 -1.03 -27.62 -8.91
C ASP A 34 -0.16 -27.05 -10.03
N ASP A 35 -0.67 -27.01 -11.25
CA ASP A 35 0.00 -26.38 -12.38
C ASP A 35 -0.64 -25.02 -12.73
N PRO A 36 0.02 -23.89 -12.39
CA PRO A 36 -0.47 -22.56 -12.71
C PRO A 36 -0.61 -22.25 -14.21
N ALA A 37 0.02 -23.05 -15.08
CA ALA A 37 -0.08 -22.88 -16.53
C ALA A 37 -1.37 -23.51 -17.10
N SER A 38 -1.84 -24.61 -16.52
CA SER A 38 -3.03 -25.33 -17.00
C SER A 38 -4.31 -25.03 -16.22
N ALA A 39 -4.23 -24.29 -15.11
CA ALA A 39 -5.41 -23.93 -14.32
C ALA A 39 -6.45 -23.09 -15.10
N TYR A 40 -7.73 -23.40 -14.86
CA TYR A 40 -8.87 -22.71 -15.46
C TYR A 40 -9.63 -21.89 -14.43
N ILE A 41 -10.20 -20.75 -14.87
CA ILE A 41 -11.08 -19.92 -14.05
C ILE A 41 -12.23 -20.75 -13.46
N SER A 42 -12.79 -21.69 -14.24
CA SER A 42 -13.86 -22.56 -13.77
C SER A 42 -13.46 -23.46 -12.60
N ASN A 43 -12.18 -23.84 -12.49
CA ASN A 43 -11.70 -24.62 -11.34
C ASN A 43 -11.64 -23.74 -10.08
N VAL A 44 -11.10 -22.52 -10.23
CA VAL A 44 -11.06 -21.51 -9.17
C VAL A 44 -12.48 -21.17 -8.65
N LEU A 45 -13.45 -21.02 -9.55
CA LEU A 45 -14.86 -20.80 -9.18
C LEU A 45 -15.53 -22.02 -8.54
N ALA A 46 -15.13 -23.24 -8.89
CA ALA A 46 -15.63 -24.45 -8.25
C ALA A 46 -15.13 -24.54 -6.80
N ILE A 47 -13.87 -24.16 -6.55
CA ILE A 47 -13.30 -24.08 -5.20
C ILE A 47 -13.98 -22.99 -4.37
N ASP A 48 -14.24 -21.81 -4.94
CA ASP A 48 -15.08 -20.78 -4.31
C ASP A 48 -16.44 -21.35 -3.89
N LEU A 49 -17.14 -22.02 -4.82
CA LEU A 49 -18.46 -22.61 -4.55
C LEU A 49 -18.41 -23.62 -3.39
N VAL A 50 -17.42 -24.51 -3.37
CA VAL A 50 -17.27 -25.52 -2.32
C VAL A 50 -17.04 -24.85 -0.97
N PHE A 51 -15.98 -24.05 -0.84
CA PHE A 51 -15.59 -23.53 0.47
C PHE A 51 -16.51 -22.43 0.98
N SER A 52 -17.04 -21.56 0.11
CA SER A 52 -18.09 -20.61 0.50
C SER A 52 -19.32 -21.33 1.07
N LYS A 53 -19.68 -22.51 0.51
CA LYS A 53 -20.80 -23.30 1.05
C LYS A 53 -20.45 -24.01 2.36
N LEU A 54 -19.28 -24.63 2.47
CA LEU A 54 -18.82 -25.28 3.70
C LEU A 54 -18.72 -24.29 4.86
N LEU A 55 -18.18 -23.09 4.62
CA LEU A 55 -18.13 -22.00 5.59
C LEU A 55 -19.55 -21.59 6.03
N SER A 56 -20.47 -21.38 5.07
CA SER A 56 -21.85 -20.99 5.39
C SER A 56 -22.64 -22.05 6.19
N ARG A 57 -22.26 -23.33 6.08
CA ARG A 57 -22.85 -24.44 6.83
C ARG A 57 -22.25 -24.57 8.24
N GLY A 58 -21.11 -23.94 8.50
CA GLY A 58 -20.36 -24.10 9.74
C GLY A 58 -19.55 -25.41 9.79
N ASP A 59 -19.34 -26.08 8.65
CA ASP A 59 -18.61 -27.35 8.57
C ASP A 59 -17.12 -27.17 8.96
N LEU A 60 -16.59 -25.96 8.75
CA LEU A 60 -15.21 -25.57 9.06
C LEU A 60 -15.07 -24.81 10.39
N SER A 61 -16.19 -24.47 11.04
CA SER A 61 -16.15 -23.67 12.28
C SER A 61 -15.80 -24.53 13.49
N PRO A 62 -15.15 -23.94 14.52
CA PRO A 62 -14.91 -24.61 15.79
C PRO A 62 -16.23 -25.06 16.43
N GLN A 63 -16.34 -26.34 16.75
CA GLN A 63 -17.44 -26.89 17.55
C GLN A 63 -16.87 -27.70 18.71
N ILE A 64 -17.55 -27.64 19.86
CA ILE A 64 -17.23 -28.48 21.02
C ILE A 64 -17.83 -29.85 20.73
N LEU A 65 -17.03 -30.74 20.14
CA LEU A 65 -17.39 -32.14 19.91
C LEU A 65 -16.89 -32.99 21.09
N SER A 66 -17.69 -33.98 21.48
CA SER A 66 -17.29 -34.99 22.47
C SER A 66 -16.17 -35.86 21.94
N SER A 67 -15.36 -36.44 22.83
CA SER A 67 -14.33 -37.43 22.47
C SER A 67 -14.88 -38.70 21.79
N GLU A 68 -16.20 -38.91 21.82
CA GLU A 68 -16.90 -39.99 21.13
C GLU A 68 -17.07 -39.73 19.61
N ASP A 69 -16.87 -38.49 19.14
CA ASP A 69 -17.05 -38.07 17.75
C ASP A 69 -15.73 -38.06 16.94
N SER A 70 -14.81 -39.00 17.22
CA SER A 70 -13.44 -38.98 16.67
C SER A 70 -13.40 -38.89 15.13
N VAL A 71 -14.30 -39.60 14.45
CA VAL A 71 -14.39 -39.62 12.98
C VAL A 71 -14.86 -38.28 12.41
N GLU A 72 -15.75 -37.58 13.12
CA GLU A 72 -16.20 -36.26 12.69
C GLU A 72 -15.13 -35.19 12.91
N ILE A 73 -14.39 -35.30 14.01
CA ILE A 73 -13.24 -34.44 14.30
C ILE A 73 -12.17 -34.61 13.20
N GLU A 74 -11.80 -35.84 12.86
CA GLU A 74 -10.86 -36.13 11.78
C GLU A 74 -11.33 -35.58 10.42
N TYR A 75 -12.61 -35.76 10.08
CA TYR A 75 -13.16 -35.24 8.84
C TYR A 75 -13.12 -33.71 8.76
N ARG A 76 -13.45 -33.01 9.86
CA ARG A 76 -13.38 -31.54 9.92
C ARG A 76 -11.95 -31.03 9.85
N ASN A 77 -11.02 -31.69 10.51
CA ASN A 77 -9.59 -31.37 10.40
C ASN A 77 -9.10 -31.55 8.96
N TRP A 78 -9.47 -32.66 8.30
CA TRP A 78 -9.20 -32.86 6.88
C TRP A 78 -9.80 -31.76 6.00
N LEU A 79 -11.02 -31.28 6.29
CA LEU A 79 -11.60 -30.15 5.56
C LEU A 79 -10.82 -28.84 5.76
N LYS A 80 -10.38 -28.55 7.00
CA LYS A 80 -9.55 -27.37 7.31
C LYS A 80 -8.20 -27.44 6.58
N GLU A 81 -7.54 -28.59 6.62
CA GLU A 81 -6.29 -28.83 5.89
C GLU A 81 -6.45 -28.64 4.38
N ASN A 82 -7.54 -29.16 3.79
CA ASN A 82 -7.82 -28.97 2.37
C ASN A 82 -8.17 -27.52 2.03
N TYR A 83 -8.83 -26.80 2.93
CA TYR A 83 -9.07 -25.36 2.76
C TYR A 83 -7.77 -24.59 2.74
N ASP A 84 -6.86 -24.84 3.70
CA ASP A 84 -5.53 -24.23 3.75
C ASP A 84 -4.69 -24.57 2.52
N LEU A 85 -4.70 -25.85 2.11
CA LEU A 85 -4.04 -26.32 0.91
C LEU A 85 -4.56 -25.57 -0.32
N CYS A 86 -5.88 -25.55 -0.55
CA CYS A 86 -6.48 -24.86 -1.69
C CYS A 86 -6.20 -23.36 -1.65
N PHE A 87 -6.29 -22.72 -0.48
CA PHE A 87 -5.97 -21.31 -0.32
C PHE A 87 -4.51 -21.04 -0.73
N SER A 88 -3.55 -21.86 -0.29
CA SER A 88 -2.15 -21.74 -0.69
C SER A 88 -1.94 -21.89 -2.20
N LYS A 89 -2.67 -22.81 -2.86
CA LYS A 89 -2.64 -22.97 -4.32
C LYS A 89 -3.24 -21.76 -5.03
N LEU A 90 -4.34 -21.19 -4.52
CA LEU A 90 -4.92 -19.94 -5.04
C LEU A 90 -3.91 -18.79 -4.94
N LEU A 91 -3.17 -18.66 -3.83
CA LEU A 91 -2.10 -17.66 -3.69
C LEU A 91 -1.02 -17.84 -4.77
N GLN A 92 -0.57 -19.07 -5.00
CA GLN A 92 0.40 -19.37 -6.06
C GLN A 92 -0.14 -19.02 -7.45
N LEU A 93 -1.42 -19.29 -7.71
CA LEU A 93 -2.09 -18.95 -8.97
C LEU A 93 -2.19 -17.45 -9.23
N VAL A 94 -2.48 -16.64 -8.21
CA VAL A 94 -2.48 -15.18 -8.34
C VAL A 94 -1.12 -14.68 -8.84
N ILE A 95 -0.03 -15.30 -8.41
CA ILE A 95 1.32 -14.85 -8.72
C ILE A 95 1.89 -15.45 -10.00
N LYS A 96 1.76 -16.77 -10.16
CA LYS A 96 2.39 -17.54 -11.23
C LYS A 96 1.47 -17.79 -12.42
N GLY A 97 0.17 -17.57 -12.28
CA GLY A 97 -0.83 -17.79 -13.32
C GLY A 97 -0.46 -17.15 -14.65
N GLN A 98 -0.63 -17.89 -15.74
CA GLN A 98 -0.18 -17.46 -17.07
C GLN A 98 -1.05 -16.35 -17.66
N LYS A 99 -2.37 -16.40 -17.39
CA LYS A 99 -3.36 -15.44 -17.89
C LYS A 99 -3.68 -14.40 -16.83
N HIS A 100 -3.62 -13.13 -17.21
CA HIS A 100 -3.99 -12.03 -16.32
C HIS A 100 -5.44 -12.12 -15.81
N THR A 101 -6.37 -12.52 -16.68
CA THR A 101 -7.78 -12.72 -16.30
C THR A 101 -7.95 -13.79 -15.23
N LEU A 102 -7.14 -14.85 -15.28
CA LEU A 102 -7.13 -15.88 -14.24
C LEU A 102 -6.62 -15.29 -12.92
N GLN A 103 -5.49 -14.58 -12.93
CA GLN A 103 -4.91 -14.02 -11.70
C GLN A 103 -5.87 -13.03 -11.00
N VAL A 104 -6.56 -12.19 -11.77
CA VAL A 104 -7.54 -11.22 -11.23
C VAL A 104 -8.78 -11.94 -10.66
N GLU A 105 -9.28 -12.96 -11.36
CA GLU A 105 -10.43 -13.73 -10.85
C GLU A 105 -10.05 -14.54 -9.60
N THR A 106 -8.87 -15.15 -9.58
CA THR A 106 -8.33 -15.83 -8.39
C THR A 106 -8.19 -14.87 -7.21
N LEU A 107 -7.71 -13.64 -7.44
CA LEU A 107 -7.66 -12.61 -6.39
C LEU A 107 -9.05 -12.25 -5.89
N SER A 108 -10.04 -12.17 -6.78
CA SER A 108 -11.44 -11.93 -6.42
C SER A 108 -12.00 -13.05 -5.55
N VAL A 109 -11.70 -14.31 -5.87
CA VAL A 109 -12.08 -15.47 -5.07
C VAL A 109 -11.40 -15.46 -3.71
N ILE A 110 -10.11 -15.11 -3.62
CA ILE A 110 -9.43 -14.98 -2.32
C ILE A 110 -10.13 -13.97 -1.41
N PHE A 111 -10.49 -12.79 -1.91
CA PHE A 111 -11.23 -11.81 -1.10
C PHE A 111 -12.65 -12.28 -0.73
N LYS A 112 -13.34 -13.03 -1.61
CA LYS A 112 -14.63 -13.66 -1.27
C LYS A 112 -14.49 -14.69 -0.15
N LEU A 113 -13.46 -15.52 -0.19
CA LEU A 113 -13.19 -16.52 0.85
C LEU A 113 -12.82 -15.84 2.18
N ILE A 114 -12.00 -14.79 2.15
CA ILE A 114 -11.71 -13.93 3.32
C ILE A 114 -13.01 -13.36 3.90
N ALA A 115 -13.91 -12.84 3.06
CA ALA A 115 -15.20 -12.31 3.50
C ALA A 115 -16.10 -13.41 4.11
N ALA A 116 -16.10 -14.62 3.52
CA ALA A 116 -16.84 -15.76 4.01
C ALA A 116 -16.30 -16.26 5.37
N GLU A 117 -14.98 -16.32 5.53
CA GLU A 117 -14.30 -16.69 6.78
C GLU A 117 -14.48 -15.63 7.86
N GLY A 118 -14.51 -14.34 7.49
CA GLY A 118 -14.92 -13.26 8.40
C GLY A 118 -16.33 -13.46 8.96
N LYS A 119 -17.25 -13.98 8.13
CA LYS A 119 -18.63 -14.30 8.52
C LYS A 119 -18.74 -15.58 9.36
N TYR A 120 -18.01 -16.61 8.96
CA TYR A 120 -18.02 -17.94 9.54
C TYR A 120 -16.58 -18.34 9.91
N PRO A 121 -16.11 -17.96 11.10
CA PRO A 121 -14.72 -18.15 11.45
C PRO A 121 -14.31 -19.62 11.54
N VAL A 122 -13.07 -19.89 11.13
CA VAL A 122 -12.44 -21.23 11.14
C VAL A 122 -11.54 -21.40 12.38
N ASP A 123 -10.94 -20.31 12.86
CA ASP A 123 -10.03 -20.36 14.01
C ASP A 123 -10.81 -20.57 15.33
N ASP A 124 -10.18 -21.33 16.23
CA ASP A 124 -10.73 -21.59 17.55
C ASP A 124 -10.62 -20.34 18.45
N GLY A 125 -11.51 -20.21 19.44
CA GLY A 125 -11.45 -19.14 20.45
C GLY A 125 -11.95 -17.77 19.98
N ILE A 126 -12.49 -17.65 18.77
CA ILE A 126 -13.08 -16.40 18.29
C ILE A 126 -14.41 -16.13 18.99
N ASN A 127 -14.50 -14.96 19.63
CA ASN A 127 -15.74 -14.54 20.27
C ASN A 127 -16.78 -14.19 19.19
N PRO A 128 -17.91 -14.92 19.09
CA PRO A 128 -18.91 -14.70 18.05
C PRO A 128 -19.59 -13.33 18.16
N LYS A 129 -19.47 -12.65 19.31
CA LYS A 129 -20.02 -11.30 19.54
C LYS A 129 -19.09 -10.17 19.10
N GLN A 130 -17.81 -10.46 18.80
CA GLN A 130 -16.84 -9.46 18.35
C GLN A 130 -16.72 -9.45 16.83
N TYR A 131 -16.22 -8.32 16.30
CA TYR A 131 -15.85 -8.22 14.90
C TYR A 131 -14.62 -9.10 14.64
N TYR A 132 -14.64 -9.90 13.59
CA TYR A 132 -13.54 -10.76 13.20
C TYR A 132 -13.18 -10.52 11.74
N PHE A 133 -11.88 -10.41 11.48
CA PHE A 133 -11.30 -10.35 10.15
C PHE A 133 -10.14 -11.35 10.11
N PRO A 134 -10.05 -12.25 9.13
CA PRO A 134 -8.98 -13.24 9.05
C PRO A 134 -7.68 -12.59 8.54
N ILE A 135 -7.00 -11.85 9.41
CA ILE A 135 -5.77 -11.08 9.08
C ILE A 135 -4.69 -12.01 8.54
N HIS A 136 -4.61 -13.24 9.04
CA HIS A 136 -3.61 -14.22 8.63
C HIS A 136 -3.72 -14.55 7.13
N ARG A 137 -4.93 -14.60 6.56
CA ARG A 137 -5.16 -14.82 5.12
C ARG A 137 -4.63 -13.67 4.28
N LEU A 138 -4.88 -12.44 4.74
CA LEU A 138 -4.36 -11.24 4.09
C LEU A 138 -2.83 -11.15 4.19
N GLN A 139 -2.26 -11.54 5.33
CA GLN A 139 -0.82 -11.65 5.53
C GLN A 139 -0.20 -12.70 4.61
N GLN A 140 -0.83 -13.86 4.43
CA GLN A 140 -0.39 -14.88 3.47
C GLN A 140 -0.41 -14.35 2.03
N LEU A 141 -1.47 -13.61 1.64
CA LEU A 141 -1.54 -12.96 0.33
C LEU A 141 -0.38 -11.99 0.09
N TYR A 142 -0.09 -11.12 1.06
CA TYR A 142 1.01 -10.17 0.93
C TYR A 142 2.37 -10.85 0.98
N SER A 143 2.55 -11.86 1.82
CA SER A 143 3.77 -12.67 1.84
C SER A 143 4.01 -13.33 0.49
N ALA A 144 2.94 -13.80 -0.15
CA ALA A 144 3.00 -14.35 -1.49
C ALA A 144 3.47 -13.28 -2.50
N PHE A 145 2.91 -12.06 -2.47
CA PHE A 145 3.36 -10.95 -3.33
C PHE A 145 4.84 -10.58 -3.11
N LEU A 146 5.34 -10.65 -1.88
CA LEU A 146 6.74 -10.38 -1.55
C LEU A 146 7.67 -11.51 -1.98
N SER A 147 7.20 -12.76 -1.96
CA SER A 147 7.96 -13.93 -2.45
C SER A 147 8.01 -14.05 -3.97
N SER A 148 7.19 -13.25 -4.68
CA SER A 148 7.07 -13.31 -6.12
C SER A 148 8.30 -12.76 -6.85
N ASP A 149 8.67 -13.46 -7.93
CA ASP A 149 9.61 -13.02 -8.96
C ASP A 149 8.96 -12.09 -10.01
N ARG A 150 7.64 -11.90 -9.97
CA ARG A 150 6.86 -11.11 -10.92
C ARG A 150 6.27 -9.86 -10.28
N SER A 151 6.08 -8.82 -11.09
CA SER A 151 5.46 -7.58 -10.62
C SER A 151 3.94 -7.72 -10.47
N ILE A 152 3.40 -7.26 -9.35
CA ILE A 152 1.96 -7.22 -9.08
C ILE A 152 1.21 -6.09 -9.80
N LYS A 153 1.89 -5.29 -10.65
CA LYS A 153 1.32 -4.09 -11.28
C LYS A 153 -0.03 -4.34 -11.98
N LYS A 154 -0.22 -5.51 -12.59
CA LYS A 154 -1.45 -5.88 -13.30
C LYS A 154 -2.63 -6.20 -12.38
N LEU A 155 -2.37 -6.46 -11.09
CA LEU A 155 -3.38 -6.74 -10.07
C LEU A 155 -3.82 -5.48 -9.32
N LEU A 156 -3.08 -4.38 -9.48
CA LEU A 156 -3.37 -3.13 -8.76
C LEU A 156 -4.80 -2.61 -8.97
N PRO A 157 -5.41 -2.63 -10.18
CA PRO A 157 -6.78 -2.13 -10.33
C PRO A 157 -7.77 -2.89 -9.44
N LYS A 158 -7.58 -4.19 -9.25
CA LYS A 158 -8.44 -4.99 -8.38
C LYS A 158 -8.17 -4.71 -6.89
N LEU A 159 -6.92 -4.48 -6.52
CA LEU A 159 -6.56 -4.10 -5.15
C LEU A 159 -7.12 -2.70 -4.81
N GLU A 160 -7.01 -1.74 -5.73
CA GLU A 160 -7.58 -0.40 -5.61
C GLU A 160 -9.11 -0.44 -5.46
N GLU A 161 -9.80 -1.29 -6.24
CA GLU A 161 -11.24 -1.55 -6.07
C GLU A 161 -11.56 -2.06 -4.65
N MET A 162 -10.78 -3.01 -4.13
CA MET A 162 -10.99 -3.55 -2.78
C MET A 162 -10.72 -2.50 -1.70
N PHE A 163 -9.65 -1.71 -1.83
CA PHE A 163 -9.28 -0.68 -0.84
C PHE A 163 -10.20 0.53 -0.85
N SER A 164 -10.75 0.90 -2.02
CA SER A 164 -11.73 1.98 -2.12
C SER A 164 -13.12 1.57 -1.63
N SER A 165 -13.46 0.28 -1.74
CA SER A 165 -14.78 -0.23 -1.35
C SER A 165 -14.86 -0.63 0.13
N PHE A 166 -13.75 -1.10 0.72
CA PHE A 166 -13.78 -1.76 2.03
C PHE A 166 -12.77 -1.17 3.01
N LEU A 167 -13.29 -0.51 4.04
CA LEU A 167 -12.49 0.20 5.05
C LEU A 167 -11.75 -0.75 6.01
N ASP A 168 -12.40 -1.86 6.39
CA ASP A 168 -11.76 -2.90 7.20
C ASP A 168 -10.56 -3.51 6.47
N VAL A 169 -10.67 -3.74 5.16
CA VAL A 169 -9.55 -4.23 4.36
C VAL A 169 -8.37 -3.26 4.45
N VAL A 170 -8.58 -1.95 4.29
CA VAL A 170 -7.49 -0.95 4.41
C VAL A 170 -6.84 -0.99 5.79
N TYR A 171 -7.64 -0.99 6.86
CA TYR A 171 -7.14 -1.06 8.23
C TYR A 171 -6.33 -2.34 8.49
N PHE A 172 -6.89 -3.50 8.13
CA PHE A 172 -6.23 -4.79 8.30
C PHE A 172 -5.05 -5.01 7.37
N SER A 173 -4.99 -4.30 6.24
CA SER A 173 -3.87 -4.35 5.30
C SER A 173 -2.56 -3.90 5.96
N TRP A 174 -2.59 -2.83 6.76
CA TRP A 174 -1.38 -2.34 7.43
C TRP A 174 -0.83 -3.32 8.46
N MET A 175 -1.70 -3.99 9.21
CA MET A 175 -1.30 -5.03 10.16
C MET A 175 -0.77 -6.28 9.45
N ALA A 176 -1.47 -6.73 8.40
CA ALA A 176 -1.03 -7.85 7.57
C ALA A 176 0.33 -7.58 6.90
N LEU A 177 0.55 -6.34 6.43
CA LEU A 177 1.84 -5.90 5.88
C LEU A 177 2.95 -5.91 6.93
N ALA A 178 2.66 -5.41 8.14
CA ALA A 178 3.65 -5.41 9.21
C ALA A 178 4.11 -6.84 9.58
N GLY A 179 3.19 -7.82 9.52
CA GLY A 179 3.51 -9.24 9.64
C GLY A 179 4.33 -9.77 8.45
N ALA A 180 3.84 -9.57 7.23
CA ALA A 180 4.46 -10.09 6.00
C ALA A 180 5.89 -9.55 5.77
N VAL A 181 6.10 -8.25 5.94
CA VAL A 181 7.40 -7.60 5.73
C VAL A 181 8.40 -8.07 6.79
N SER A 182 7.97 -8.29 8.03
CA SER A 182 8.86 -8.76 9.11
C SER A 182 9.39 -10.19 8.91
N ALA A 183 8.69 -11.01 8.11
CA ALA A 183 9.14 -12.36 7.76
C ALA A 183 10.25 -12.36 6.68
N VAL A 184 10.40 -11.27 5.93
CA VAL A 184 11.36 -11.17 4.82
C VAL A 184 12.68 -10.60 5.32
N LYS A 185 13.69 -11.46 5.44
CA LYS A 185 15.05 -11.05 5.84
C LYS A 185 15.84 -10.43 4.67
N ASN A 186 15.81 -11.09 3.52
CA ASN A 186 16.56 -10.69 2.31
C ASN A 186 15.59 -10.50 1.13
N PRO A 187 15.08 -9.28 0.91
CA PRO A 187 14.12 -9.02 -0.15
C PRO A 187 14.81 -8.98 -1.53
N SER A 188 14.14 -9.53 -2.54
CA SER A 188 14.53 -9.32 -3.93
C SER A 188 14.14 -7.91 -4.39
N GLU A 189 14.75 -7.40 -5.47
CA GLU A 189 14.36 -6.10 -6.03
C GLU A 189 12.87 -6.09 -6.44
N VAL A 190 12.33 -7.23 -6.88
CA VAL A 190 10.92 -7.40 -7.21
C VAL A 190 10.05 -7.31 -5.96
N ALA A 191 10.46 -7.91 -4.85
CA ALA A 191 9.77 -7.81 -3.56
C ALA A 191 9.68 -6.35 -3.10
N VAL A 192 10.78 -5.60 -3.20
CA VAL A 192 10.82 -4.15 -2.90
C VAL A 192 9.87 -3.38 -3.81
N LYS A 193 9.86 -3.67 -5.11
CA LYS A 193 8.92 -3.02 -6.05
C LYS A 193 7.46 -3.35 -5.71
N ASN A 194 7.15 -4.61 -5.38
CA ASN A 194 5.81 -5.07 -5.07
C ASN A 194 5.26 -4.44 -3.78
N ILE A 195 6.05 -4.36 -2.71
CA ILE A 195 5.61 -3.69 -1.48
C ILE A 195 5.33 -2.20 -1.72
N LEU A 196 6.20 -1.53 -2.47
CA LEU A 196 6.03 -0.11 -2.78
C LEU A 196 4.83 0.13 -3.69
N LEU A 197 4.55 -0.77 -4.65
CA LEU A 197 3.34 -0.75 -5.48
C LEU A 197 2.09 -0.90 -4.60
N LEU A 198 2.11 -1.82 -3.64
CA LEU A 198 0.98 -2.11 -2.77
C LEU A 198 0.67 -0.94 -1.82
N ILE A 199 1.68 -0.40 -1.14
CA ILE A 199 1.49 0.73 -0.22
C ILE A 199 0.99 1.97 -0.97
N ASP A 200 1.45 2.19 -2.20
CA ASP A 200 1.01 3.30 -3.04
C ASP A 200 -0.50 3.26 -3.37
N GLN A 201 -1.11 2.06 -3.37
CA GLN A 201 -2.56 1.88 -3.55
C GLN A 201 -3.37 2.08 -2.26
N LEU A 202 -2.74 2.00 -1.08
CA LEU A 202 -3.46 2.21 0.16
C LEU A 202 -3.86 3.70 0.27
N PRO A 203 -5.13 4.01 0.60
CA PRO A 203 -5.58 5.39 0.81
C PRO A 203 -4.71 6.17 1.81
N THR A 204 -4.80 7.50 1.78
CA THR A 204 -4.02 8.34 2.70
C THR A 204 -4.75 8.49 4.04
N ALA A 205 -3.96 8.46 5.12
CA ALA A 205 -4.34 8.73 6.50
C ALA A 205 -5.30 9.90 6.74
N LYS A 206 -5.17 11.01 6.00
CA LYS A 206 -6.02 12.21 6.21
C LYS A 206 -7.46 12.00 5.72
N THR A 207 -7.59 11.15 4.71
CA THR A 207 -8.88 10.69 4.20
C THR A 207 -9.42 9.67 5.20
N GLU A 208 -8.56 8.73 5.60
CA GLU A 208 -8.85 7.68 6.58
C GLU A 208 -9.27 8.19 7.97
N GLU A 209 -8.57 9.09 8.66
CA GLU A 209 -9.00 9.57 9.98
C GLU A 209 -10.39 10.21 9.92
N LYS A 210 -10.66 11.03 8.90
CA LYS A 210 -11.98 11.66 8.73
C LYS A 210 -13.06 10.65 8.31
N GLU A 211 -12.74 9.70 7.44
CA GLU A 211 -13.69 8.70 6.93
C GLU A 211 -13.91 7.54 7.92
N LEU A 212 -12.89 7.10 8.66
CA LEU A 212 -12.98 6.14 9.76
C LEU A 212 -13.67 6.77 10.97
N GLU A 213 -13.40 8.03 11.31
CA GLU A 213 -14.16 8.73 12.36
C GLU A 213 -15.62 8.95 11.95
N LYS A 214 -15.88 9.29 10.69
CA LYS A 214 -17.25 9.40 10.16
C LYS A 214 -17.95 8.04 10.09
N ALA A 215 -17.31 7.00 9.57
CA ALA A 215 -17.86 5.65 9.49
C ALA A 215 -18.13 5.07 10.90
N SER A 216 -17.29 5.37 11.87
CA SER A 216 -17.51 5.03 13.28
C SER A 216 -18.71 5.78 13.90
N LYS A 217 -19.06 6.96 13.38
CA LYS A 217 -20.17 7.81 13.86
C LYS A 217 -21.49 7.59 13.09
N GLU A 218 -21.45 7.23 11.80
CA GLU A 218 -22.60 7.30 10.87
C GLU A 218 -23.19 5.95 10.44
N ASN A 219 -22.81 4.80 11.03
CA ASN A 219 -23.37 3.48 10.67
C ASN A 219 -23.22 3.11 9.18
N LEU A 220 -22.05 3.33 8.58
CA LEU A 220 -21.76 2.90 7.20
C LEU A 220 -21.37 1.41 7.16
N ASP A 221 -22.29 0.56 7.61
CA ASP A 221 -22.17 -0.91 7.66
C ASP A 221 -21.94 -1.54 6.26
N GLU A 222 -22.22 -0.81 5.18
CA GLU A 222 -22.13 -1.28 3.79
C GLU A 222 -20.70 -1.28 3.22
N ASN A 223 -19.75 -0.60 3.87
CA ASN A 223 -18.36 -0.44 3.38
C ASN A 223 -17.35 -1.36 4.11
N LEU A 224 -17.81 -2.48 4.67
CA LEU A 224 -16.95 -3.46 5.35
C LEU A 224 -17.06 -4.83 4.68
N LEU A 225 -15.91 -5.42 4.34
CA LEU A 225 -15.86 -6.72 3.66
C LEU A 225 -16.42 -7.84 4.53
N CYS A 226 -16.07 -7.86 5.81
CA CYS A 226 -16.47 -8.90 6.77
C CYS A 226 -17.69 -8.51 7.62
N PHE A 227 -18.55 -7.60 7.12
CA PHE A 227 -19.73 -7.16 7.86
C PHE A 227 -20.72 -8.31 8.17
N ILE A 228 -21.23 -8.30 9.40
CA ILE A 228 -22.31 -9.18 9.87
C ILE A 228 -23.34 -8.36 10.62
N ARG A 229 -24.59 -8.36 10.14
CA ARG A 229 -25.72 -7.70 10.80
C ARG A 229 -25.89 -8.25 12.23
N GLY A 230 -25.86 -7.37 13.23
CA GLY A 230 -26.12 -7.72 14.63
C GLY A 230 -24.90 -8.03 15.51
N LYS A 231 -23.67 -8.03 14.97
CA LYS A 231 -22.44 -8.12 15.79
C LYS A 231 -21.95 -6.75 16.27
N LYS A 232 -21.04 -6.72 17.26
CA LYS A 232 -20.35 -5.48 17.66
C LYS A 232 -19.70 -4.83 16.43
N LYS A 233 -19.85 -3.51 16.34
CA LYS A 233 -19.32 -2.71 15.23
C LYS A 233 -17.81 -2.78 15.16
N PHE A 234 -17.30 -2.74 13.94
CA PHE A 234 -15.88 -2.54 13.68
C PHE A 234 -15.43 -1.22 14.30
N LYS A 235 -14.37 -1.26 15.10
CA LYS A 235 -13.71 -0.08 15.66
C LYS A 235 -12.24 -0.16 15.28
N ALA A 236 -11.80 0.79 14.47
CA ALA A 236 -10.39 0.92 14.16
C ALA A 236 -9.65 1.57 15.34
N ASP A 237 -8.56 0.92 15.75
CA ASP A 237 -7.63 1.49 16.72
C ASP A 237 -6.52 2.21 15.96
N MET A 238 -6.56 3.54 16.01
CA MET A 238 -5.60 4.37 15.27
C MET A 238 -4.18 4.25 15.82
N ASP A 239 -4.01 3.90 17.10
CA ASP A 239 -2.68 3.71 17.66
C ASP A 239 -2.07 2.41 17.14
N VAL A 240 -2.85 1.33 17.09
CA VAL A 240 -2.42 0.06 16.46
C VAL A 240 -2.10 0.26 14.97
N LEU A 241 -2.87 1.07 14.26
CA LEU A 241 -2.60 1.43 12.86
C LEU A 241 -1.26 2.15 12.74
N ARG A 242 -1.02 3.20 13.54
CA ARG A 242 0.25 3.96 13.52
C ARG A 242 1.45 3.10 13.88
N THR A 243 1.32 2.21 14.87
CA THR A 243 2.38 1.25 15.22
C THR A 243 2.67 0.31 14.05
N SER A 244 1.63 -0.19 13.37
CA SER A 244 1.78 -1.07 12.21
C SER A 244 2.45 -0.36 11.04
N VAL A 245 2.00 0.85 10.69
CA VAL A 245 2.61 1.70 9.65
C VAL A 245 4.08 1.98 9.97
N THR A 246 4.37 2.34 11.22
CA THR A 246 5.73 2.61 11.70
C THR A 246 6.60 1.36 11.55
N LYS A 247 6.10 0.18 11.94
CA LYS A 247 6.82 -1.10 11.77
C LYS A 247 7.07 -1.43 10.29
N VAL A 248 6.09 -1.24 9.40
CA VAL A 248 6.27 -1.45 7.96
C VAL A 248 7.38 -0.53 7.45
N TRP A 249 7.29 0.77 7.74
CA TRP A 249 8.26 1.77 7.29
C TRP A 249 9.70 1.43 7.71
N TRP A 250 9.91 1.16 9.00
CA TRP A 250 11.25 0.85 9.51
C TRP A 250 11.85 -0.40 8.88
N THR A 251 11.02 -1.39 8.57
CA THR A 251 11.51 -2.60 7.93
C THR A 251 11.88 -2.33 6.47
N ILE A 252 11.00 -1.68 5.69
CA ILE A 252 11.26 -1.41 4.26
C ILE A 252 12.37 -0.38 4.02
N LYS A 253 12.57 0.56 4.95
CA LYS A 253 13.65 1.55 4.87
C LYS A 253 15.03 0.88 4.86
N ASN A 254 15.18 -0.20 5.63
CA ASN A 254 16.45 -0.91 5.78
C ASN A 254 16.71 -1.93 4.67
N TRP A 255 15.77 -2.13 3.75
CA TRP A 255 15.95 -2.99 2.59
C TRP A 255 16.89 -2.36 1.55
N PRO A 256 17.58 -3.16 0.72
CA PRO A 256 18.40 -2.64 -0.37
C PRO A 256 17.51 -1.96 -1.43
N HIS A 257 17.88 -0.73 -1.82
CA HIS A 257 17.14 0.06 -2.80
C HIS A 257 17.99 0.41 -4.01
N THR A 258 17.43 0.25 -5.21
CA THR A 258 17.96 0.87 -6.43
C THR A 258 17.53 2.33 -6.48
N PRO A 259 18.15 3.19 -7.32
CA PRO A 259 17.74 4.59 -7.44
C PRO A 259 16.24 4.75 -7.77
N ALA A 260 15.70 3.85 -8.59
CA ALA A 260 14.28 3.84 -8.94
C ALA A 260 13.37 3.44 -7.76
N THR A 261 13.75 2.45 -6.95
CA THR A 261 12.96 2.07 -5.77
C THR A 261 13.08 3.09 -4.65
N LYS A 262 14.25 3.72 -4.47
CA LYS A 262 14.45 4.81 -3.49
C LYS A 262 13.56 6.02 -3.82
N LEU A 263 13.46 6.40 -5.11
CA LEU A 263 12.53 7.44 -5.54
C LEU A 263 11.08 7.09 -5.16
N ARG A 264 10.66 5.86 -5.45
CA ARG A 264 9.30 5.42 -5.13
C ARG A 264 9.04 5.34 -3.63
N LEU A 265 10.03 4.87 -2.85
CA LEU A 265 9.99 4.85 -1.39
C LEU A 265 9.73 6.25 -0.83
N LEU A 266 10.43 7.28 -1.34
CA LEU A 266 10.21 8.66 -0.90
C LEU A 266 8.87 9.25 -1.35
N THR A 267 8.37 8.87 -2.53
CA THR A 267 6.99 9.24 -2.95
C THR A 267 5.97 8.66 -1.98
N VAL A 268 6.06 7.35 -1.71
CA VAL A 268 5.19 6.64 -0.76
C VAL A 268 5.33 7.21 0.66
N LEU A 269 6.56 7.55 1.08
CA LEU A 269 6.79 8.21 2.37
C LEU A 269 5.97 9.50 2.47
N ASN A 270 6.14 10.40 1.50
CA ASN A 270 5.50 11.71 1.51
C ASN A 270 3.98 11.63 1.43
N GLU A 271 3.44 10.68 0.67
CA GLU A 271 2.02 10.64 0.34
C GLU A 271 1.23 9.75 1.29
N ARG A 272 1.81 8.64 1.77
CA ARG A 272 1.08 7.60 2.54
C ARG A 272 1.54 7.50 4.00
N ILE A 273 2.85 7.50 4.25
CA ILE A 273 3.41 7.08 5.54
C ILE A 273 3.62 8.24 6.51
N LEU A 274 4.11 9.40 6.02
CA LEU A 274 4.63 10.48 6.87
C LEU A 274 3.62 11.02 7.90
N HIS A 275 2.32 10.97 7.61
CA HIS A 275 1.27 11.44 8.51
C HIS A 275 0.92 10.44 9.63
N ASN A 276 1.23 9.15 9.45
CA ASN A 276 0.86 8.06 10.36
C ASN A 276 2.03 7.56 11.23
N LEU A 277 3.19 8.19 11.13
CA LEU A 277 4.34 7.81 11.95
C LEU A 277 4.18 8.34 13.38
N GLU A 278 4.42 7.48 14.37
CA GLU A 278 4.38 7.87 15.79
C GLU A 278 5.44 8.93 16.13
N LYS A 279 6.64 8.79 15.56
CA LYS A 279 7.80 9.67 15.82
C LYS A 279 8.47 10.11 14.51
N PRO A 280 7.89 11.08 13.79
CA PRO A 280 8.37 11.46 12.46
C PRO A 280 9.76 12.11 12.46
N LEU A 281 10.21 12.68 13.59
CA LEU A 281 11.56 13.25 13.74
C LEU A 281 12.69 12.23 13.55
N THR A 282 12.42 10.94 13.80
CA THR A 282 13.41 9.86 13.60
C THR A 282 13.75 9.62 12.12
N LEU A 283 12.98 10.20 11.19
CA LEU A 283 13.29 10.19 9.76
C LEU A 283 14.38 11.17 9.37
N ALA A 284 14.68 12.16 10.23
CA ALA A 284 15.53 13.29 9.89
C ALA A 284 16.88 12.86 9.32
N ASP A 285 17.56 11.90 9.95
CA ASP A 285 18.86 11.43 9.51
C ASP A 285 18.77 10.80 8.10
N PHE A 286 17.82 9.89 7.90
CA PHE A 286 17.61 9.25 6.60
C PHE A 286 17.22 10.23 5.49
N LEU A 287 16.40 11.23 5.81
CA LEU A 287 16.01 12.26 4.86
C LEU A 287 17.17 13.19 4.53
N THR A 288 18.03 13.49 5.51
CA THR A 288 19.25 14.28 5.32
C THR A 288 20.24 13.52 4.45
N ASP A 289 20.43 12.22 4.69
CA ASP A 289 21.25 11.37 3.83
C ASP A 289 20.67 11.29 2.40
N SER A 290 19.35 11.13 2.28
CA SER A 290 18.66 11.11 0.97
C SER A 290 18.67 12.47 0.26
N LEU A 291 18.90 13.56 0.99
CA LEU A 291 19.08 14.89 0.41
C LEU A 291 20.45 15.02 -0.25
N ASP A 292 21.44 14.24 0.19
CA ASP A 292 22.82 14.29 -0.27
C ASP A 292 23.07 13.47 -1.54
N ASP A 293 22.14 12.56 -1.88
CA ASP A 293 22.15 11.78 -3.13
C ASP A 293 22.05 12.63 -4.42
N GLY A 294 21.48 13.83 -4.32
CA GLY A 294 21.22 14.72 -5.45
C GLY A 294 20.00 14.33 -6.31
N GLY A 295 19.71 15.20 -7.29
CA GLY A 295 18.69 14.95 -8.31
C GLY A 295 17.25 14.81 -7.77
N PRO A 296 16.40 13.99 -8.42
CA PRO A 296 15.00 13.85 -8.04
C PRO A 296 14.77 13.26 -6.63
N VAL A 297 15.72 12.47 -6.11
CA VAL A 297 15.66 11.88 -4.76
C VAL A 297 15.68 12.99 -3.73
N SER A 298 16.61 13.93 -3.86
CA SER A 298 16.73 15.08 -2.96
C SER A 298 15.51 15.99 -2.98
N VAL A 299 14.83 16.16 -4.12
CA VAL A 299 13.58 16.95 -4.19
C VAL A 299 12.47 16.31 -3.36
N LEU A 300 12.33 14.98 -3.43
CA LEU A 300 11.35 14.24 -2.63
C LEU A 300 11.73 14.21 -1.15
N ALA A 301 13.02 14.08 -0.84
CA ALA A 301 13.51 14.15 0.54
C ALA A 301 13.26 15.54 1.15
N LEU A 302 13.53 16.60 0.40
CA LEU A 302 13.26 17.99 0.79
C LEU A 302 11.78 18.21 1.14
N GLN A 303 10.86 17.61 0.38
CA GLN A 303 9.43 17.69 0.70
C GLN A 303 9.12 17.10 2.08
N ALA A 304 9.66 15.92 2.39
CA ALA A 304 9.43 15.28 3.68
C ALA A 304 10.05 16.12 4.82
N ILE A 305 11.27 16.64 4.63
CA ILE A 305 11.92 17.55 5.57
C ILE A 305 11.08 18.81 5.78
N PHE A 306 10.50 19.38 4.73
CA PHE A 306 9.66 20.56 4.85
C PHE A 306 8.44 20.31 5.74
N VAL A 307 7.80 19.14 5.62
CA VAL A 307 6.72 18.74 6.52
C VAL A 307 7.22 18.59 7.96
N LEU A 308 8.42 18.06 8.19
CA LEU A 308 9.03 17.98 9.53
C LEU A 308 9.32 19.37 10.12
N ILE A 309 9.78 20.32 9.31
CA ILE A 309 10.03 21.70 9.75
C ILE A 309 8.72 22.35 10.18
N VAL A 310 7.70 22.31 9.32
CA VAL A 310 6.44 23.02 9.56
C VAL A 310 5.61 22.40 10.69
N LYS A 311 5.57 21.06 10.77
CA LYS A 311 4.69 20.37 11.73
C LYS A 311 5.37 19.95 13.02
N HIS A 312 6.66 19.67 12.97
CA HIS A 312 7.41 19.08 14.08
C HIS A 312 8.57 19.96 14.53
N ASN A 313 8.62 21.23 14.08
CA ASN A 313 9.65 22.22 14.43
C ASN A 313 11.08 21.67 14.26
N PHE A 314 11.32 20.93 13.19
CA PHE A 314 12.65 20.39 12.90
C PHE A 314 13.59 21.52 12.46
N ASP A 315 14.71 21.71 13.17
CA ASP A 315 15.69 22.76 12.84
C ASP A 315 16.74 22.27 11.85
N CYS A 316 16.47 22.43 10.56
CA CYS A 316 17.46 22.14 9.51
C CYS A 316 18.33 23.38 9.22
N SER A 317 19.43 23.53 9.96
CA SER A 317 20.38 24.65 9.81
C SER A 317 20.96 24.84 8.39
N LYS A 318 20.95 23.78 7.56
CA LYS A 318 21.51 23.78 6.20
C LYS A 318 20.47 23.73 5.09
N ILE A 319 19.17 23.87 5.39
CA ILE A 319 18.12 23.67 4.37
C ILE A 319 18.28 24.59 3.17
N PHE A 320 18.56 25.88 3.37
CA PHE A 320 18.72 26.81 2.25
C PHE A 320 19.97 26.53 1.43
N LYS A 321 21.06 26.05 2.05
CA LYS A 321 22.26 25.64 1.31
C LYS A 321 21.97 24.43 0.42
N LYS A 322 21.23 23.45 0.93
CA LYS A 322 20.82 22.25 0.19
C LYS A 322 19.79 22.61 -0.90
N LEU A 323 18.81 23.45 -0.59
CA LEU A 323 17.86 23.97 -1.57
C LEU A 323 18.56 24.71 -2.71
N TYR A 324 19.57 25.52 -2.40
CA TYR A 324 20.38 26.23 -3.39
C TYR A 324 21.12 25.25 -4.31
N ALA A 325 21.65 24.15 -3.76
CA ALA A 325 22.30 23.11 -4.54
C ALA A 325 21.35 22.39 -5.52
N LEU A 326 20.06 22.26 -5.19
CA LEU A 326 19.08 21.58 -6.06
C LEU A 326 18.71 22.35 -7.33
N PHE A 327 18.94 23.66 -7.36
CA PHE A 327 18.73 24.47 -8.55
C PHE A 327 19.88 24.28 -9.54
N GLU A 328 19.85 23.15 -10.25
CA GLU A 328 20.79 22.80 -11.33
C GLU A 328 20.07 22.73 -12.69
N PRO A 329 20.77 22.86 -13.82
CA PRO A 329 20.15 22.80 -15.15
C PRO A 329 19.31 21.53 -15.37
N ASN A 330 19.75 20.41 -14.79
CA ASN A 330 19.07 19.12 -14.91
C ASN A 330 17.65 19.12 -14.33
N ILE A 331 17.34 20.04 -13.40
CA ILE A 331 16.05 20.06 -12.71
C ILE A 331 14.88 20.33 -13.65
N PHE A 332 15.09 21.11 -14.71
CA PHE A 332 14.04 21.51 -15.67
C PHE A 332 13.53 20.34 -16.53
N HIS A 333 14.33 19.29 -16.65
CA HIS A 333 13.97 18.07 -17.35
C HIS A 333 13.28 17.03 -16.44
N THR A 334 13.22 17.28 -15.12
CA THR A 334 12.60 16.37 -14.18
C THR A 334 11.09 16.61 -14.06
N LYS A 335 10.33 15.54 -13.81
CA LYS A 335 8.88 15.62 -13.52
C LYS A 335 8.59 16.32 -12.18
N TYR A 336 9.60 16.52 -11.34
CA TYR A 336 9.47 17.05 -9.98
C TYR A 336 9.73 18.56 -9.88
N LYS A 337 10.02 19.26 -11.00
CA LYS A 337 10.30 20.70 -11.00
C LYS A 337 9.18 21.55 -10.41
N ALA A 338 7.93 21.26 -10.77
CA ALA A 338 6.78 21.99 -10.23
C ALA A 338 6.69 21.86 -8.71
N ARG A 339 7.01 20.67 -8.18
CA ARG A 339 7.08 20.40 -6.74
C ARG A 339 8.20 21.18 -6.07
N LEU A 340 9.39 21.26 -6.68
CA LEU A 340 10.51 22.05 -6.16
C LEU A 340 10.18 23.55 -6.11
N PHE A 341 9.62 24.12 -7.19
CA PHE A 341 9.23 25.53 -7.22
C PHE A 341 8.15 25.85 -6.19
N HIS A 342 7.17 24.95 -6.02
CA HIS A 342 6.15 25.09 -4.99
C HIS A 342 6.76 25.10 -3.58
N LEU A 343 7.60 24.11 -3.24
CA LEU A 343 8.29 24.05 -1.94
C LEU A 343 9.15 25.29 -1.70
N SER A 344 9.87 25.73 -2.75
CA SER A 344 10.70 26.93 -2.69
C SER A 344 9.87 28.18 -2.42
N ASN A 345 8.71 28.34 -3.09
CA ASN A 345 7.80 29.46 -2.85
C ASN A 345 7.37 29.52 -1.38
N ILE A 346 7.06 28.37 -0.78
CA ILE A 346 6.67 28.32 0.63
C ILE A 346 7.87 28.67 1.52
N CYS A 347 9.06 28.11 1.29
CA CYS A 347 10.27 28.44 2.05
C CYS A 347 10.58 29.94 2.01
N PHE A 348 10.49 30.57 0.83
CA PHE A 348 10.71 32.02 0.66
C PHE A 348 9.52 32.90 1.04
N SER A 349 8.44 32.33 1.54
CA SER A 349 7.35 33.11 2.15
C SER A 349 7.64 33.44 3.62
N SER A 350 8.70 32.85 4.21
CA SER A 350 9.13 33.16 5.57
C SER A 350 9.65 34.60 5.68
N THR A 351 9.18 35.32 6.70
CA THR A 351 9.52 36.73 6.97
C THR A 351 10.92 36.92 7.54
N HIS A 352 11.55 35.86 8.07
CA HIS A 352 12.83 35.93 8.78
C HIS A 352 14.07 35.66 7.90
N LEU A 353 13.92 35.76 6.58
CA LEU A 353 15.02 35.47 5.65
C LEU A 353 15.93 36.67 5.44
N GLN A 354 17.24 36.43 5.48
CA GLN A 354 18.24 37.43 5.12
C GLN A 354 18.14 37.78 3.64
N GLU A 355 18.15 39.08 3.31
CA GLU A 355 17.99 39.55 1.92
C GLU A 355 19.11 39.04 1.00
N ASN A 356 20.34 38.97 1.50
CA ASN A 356 21.49 38.43 0.75
C ASN A 356 21.28 36.97 0.32
N LEU A 357 20.61 36.17 1.16
CA LEU A 357 20.27 34.80 0.82
C LEU A 357 19.32 34.79 -0.37
N VAL A 358 18.23 35.56 -0.32
CA VAL A 358 17.24 35.65 -1.40
C VAL A 358 17.88 36.17 -2.69
N ALA A 359 18.75 37.17 -2.59
CA ALA A 359 19.52 37.71 -3.73
C ALA A 359 20.35 36.63 -4.44
N SER A 360 21.01 35.75 -3.67
CA SER A 360 21.81 34.65 -4.23
C SER A 360 20.95 33.68 -5.05
N PHE A 361 19.74 33.36 -4.57
CA PHE A 361 18.79 32.51 -5.29
C PHE A 361 18.26 33.18 -6.56
N ILE A 362 17.89 34.46 -6.48
CA ILE A 362 17.46 35.24 -7.66
C ILE A 362 18.55 35.19 -8.73
N LYS A 363 19.81 35.47 -8.36
CA LYS A 363 20.91 35.47 -9.31
C LYS A 363 21.16 34.10 -9.93
N ARG A 364 21.07 33.03 -9.14
CA ARG A 364 21.21 31.64 -9.63
C ARG A 364 20.07 31.29 -10.59
N LEU A 365 18.83 31.58 -10.24
CA LEU A 365 17.65 31.34 -11.08
C LEU A 365 17.70 32.12 -12.39
N ALA A 366 18.12 33.39 -12.36
CA ALA A 366 18.29 34.21 -13.56
C ALA A 366 19.40 33.67 -14.48
N ARG A 367 20.45 33.05 -13.92
CA ARG A 367 21.47 32.37 -14.72
C ARG A 367 20.93 31.09 -15.33
N LEU A 368 20.15 30.31 -14.58
CA LEU A 368 19.52 29.09 -15.06
C LEU A 368 18.48 29.35 -16.16
N SER A 369 17.78 30.49 -16.14
CA SER A 369 16.84 30.84 -17.22
C SER A 369 17.51 31.04 -18.58
N LEU A 370 18.83 31.25 -18.63
CA LEU A 370 19.56 31.36 -19.91
C LEU A 370 19.69 30.01 -20.63
N THR A 371 19.62 28.90 -19.88
CA THR A 371 19.72 27.54 -20.43
C THR A 371 18.40 26.75 -20.32
N ALA A 372 17.38 27.33 -19.67
CA ALA A 372 16.10 26.67 -19.46
C ALA A 372 15.21 26.72 -20.73
N PRO A 373 14.32 25.73 -20.92
CA PRO A 373 13.29 25.77 -21.95
C PRO A 373 12.34 26.97 -21.80
N ALA A 374 11.78 27.47 -22.90
CA ALA A 374 10.92 28.66 -22.91
C ALA A 374 9.76 28.61 -21.90
N ALA A 375 9.13 27.45 -21.74
CA ALA A 375 8.05 27.26 -20.77
C ALA A 375 8.51 27.46 -19.32
N ASP A 376 9.73 27.03 -18.99
CA ASP A 376 10.29 27.14 -17.64
C ASP A 376 10.79 28.57 -17.36
N VAL A 377 11.28 29.29 -18.38
CA VAL A 377 11.68 30.70 -18.24
C VAL A 377 10.55 31.57 -17.73
N ILE A 378 9.31 31.34 -18.21
CA ILE A 378 8.12 32.08 -17.74
C ILE A 378 7.90 31.86 -16.25
N ILE A 379 8.00 30.61 -15.78
CA ILE A 379 7.83 30.24 -14.38
C ILE A 379 8.93 30.88 -13.52
N ILE A 380 10.19 30.80 -13.98
CA ILE A 380 11.34 31.39 -13.29
C ILE A 380 11.18 32.91 -13.19
N ALA A 381 10.81 33.58 -14.27
CA ALA A 381 10.63 35.03 -14.30
C ALA A 381 9.52 35.48 -13.33
N ALA A 382 8.38 34.80 -13.33
CA ALA A 382 7.30 35.06 -12.39
C ALA A 382 7.75 34.82 -10.93
N PHE A 383 8.52 33.74 -10.69
CA PHE A 383 9.05 33.43 -9.37
C PHE A 383 10.04 34.49 -8.87
N ILE A 384 10.98 34.93 -9.72
CA ILE A 384 11.91 36.03 -9.41
C ILE A 384 11.14 37.33 -9.13
N GLY A 385 10.16 37.65 -9.97
CA GLY A 385 9.30 38.83 -9.77
C GLY A 385 8.61 38.81 -8.42
N ASN A 386 8.03 37.69 -8.02
CA ASN A 386 7.40 37.52 -6.71
C ASN A 386 8.40 37.71 -5.56
N LEU A 387 9.63 37.23 -5.68
CA LEU A 387 10.67 37.43 -4.65
C LEU A 387 11.07 38.91 -4.53
N ILE A 388 11.21 39.63 -5.64
CA ILE A 388 11.56 41.06 -5.64
C ILE A 388 10.41 41.92 -5.11
N ILE A 389 9.16 41.55 -5.39
CA ILE A 389 7.98 42.23 -4.82
C ILE A 389 7.95 42.07 -3.30
N ARG A 390 8.29 40.88 -2.78
CA ARG A 390 8.35 40.62 -1.33
C ARG A 390 9.53 41.31 -0.63
N HIS A 391 10.65 41.49 -1.33
CA HIS A 391 11.87 42.13 -0.79
C HIS A 391 12.26 43.37 -1.62
N PRO A 392 11.69 44.55 -1.32
CA PRO A 392 11.86 45.74 -2.15
C PRO A 392 13.31 46.22 -2.32
N THR A 393 14.19 45.96 -1.36
CA THR A 393 15.62 46.29 -1.40
C THR A 393 16.35 45.61 -2.57
N LEU A 394 15.85 44.43 -2.99
CA LEU A 394 16.39 43.66 -4.11
C LEU A 394 16.03 44.26 -5.48
N LYS A 395 15.19 45.30 -5.54
CA LYS A 395 14.96 46.07 -6.78
C LYS A 395 16.25 46.69 -7.32
N SER A 396 17.24 46.92 -6.46
CA SER A 396 18.60 47.33 -6.83
C SER A 396 19.27 46.37 -7.82
N LEU A 397 18.89 45.09 -7.85
CA LEU A 397 19.40 44.09 -8.82
C LEU A 397 18.90 44.33 -10.25
N ILE A 398 17.74 44.98 -10.40
CA ILE A 398 17.18 45.35 -11.72
C ILE A 398 17.69 46.74 -12.10
N HIS A 399 17.61 47.68 -11.17
CA HIS A 399 18.04 49.05 -11.37
C HIS A 399 19.15 49.38 -10.38
N GLY A 400 20.40 49.23 -10.82
CA GLY A 400 21.54 49.68 -10.06
C GLY A 400 21.54 51.19 -9.99
N SER A 401 20.97 51.78 -8.94
CA SER A 401 21.20 53.18 -8.63
C SER A 401 22.66 53.29 -8.20
N SER A 402 23.55 53.64 -9.13
CA SER A 402 24.90 54.07 -8.81
C SER A 402 24.80 55.33 -7.97
N ARG A 403 24.73 55.18 -6.65
CA ARG A 403 25.14 56.21 -5.71
C ARG A 403 26.41 55.69 -5.07
N TYR A 404 27.49 56.31 -5.55
CA TYR A 404 28.90 56.25 -5.16
C TYR A 404 29.20 55.69 -3.78
#